data_AF-A0AA85AWG4-F1
#
_entry.id   AF-A0AA85AWG4-F1
#
_cell.length_a   1.000
_cell.length_b   1.000
_cell.length_c   1.000
_cell.angle_alpha   90.00
_cell.angle_beta   90.00
_cell.angle_gamma   90.00
#
_symmetry.space_group_name_H-M   'P 1'
#
loop_
_entity.id
_entity.type
_entity.pdbx_description
1 polymer ?
#
loop_
_entity_poly.entity_id
_entity_poly.type
_entity_poly.pdbx_seq_one_letter_code
_entity_poly.pdbx_strand_id
1 'polypeptide(L)'
;MSHRKFSAPRHGSLGFTPKKRCRRIRGKCKAFPRDRRSLPPHLTAFMGYKAGMTHIVREVDRPGSKVHKREVVEPVTIMECPPMVIVGMVGYAPTAKGLRTFKTVWAEHLTEEFKRRFYKDWCKSKKRAFLKSSKKWLCEAGLAQIKRDLKKIKKYCTVVRAIAHTQMRLMKHRQKKSHIMEIQVNGGTISQKVDWIRQHFEKQISVSNVFSQDEMIDVIGVTKGKGFKGVTSRWHTKKLPRKTHKGLRKVACIGAWHPARVARSVARAGQKGYFHRTELNKKIYRIGMGLQAQLEVAKAEASKDDKDKNAVPKPKGNASTEFDLTAKNITPMGGFPHYGEVRNDYVMIKGCCMGPRKRVITLRKTLIPQVKTRSKEKIVLKFIDTSSKFGHGRFQTRAEKQATMVSLSKYSCINFVILGSFEKVCRTREGCRIIVIPYNKIVVEIVFFYYAISTNWVHFVSNLCKLSICMTDSAVLLQVNCMRNLPILIYDGRYFE
;
A
#
# COMPACT_ATOMS: atom_id res chain seq x y z
N MET A 1 -34.19 -35.27 -23.99
CA MET A 1 -32.91 -34.93 -24.67
C MET A 1 -31.82 -35.86 -24.13
N SER A 2 -31.21 -36.68 -24.99
CA SER A 2 -30.19 -37.67 -24.59
C SER A 2 -28.81 -37.06 -24.34
N HIS A 3 -28.34 -36.21 -25.27
CA HIS A 3 -27.02 -35.57 -25.18
C HIS A 3 -27.10 -34.07 -25.51
N ARG A 4 -25.99 -33.36 -25.25
CA ARG A 4 -25.88 -31.93 -25.53
C ARG A 4 -25.64 -31.70 -27.03
N LYS A 5 -26.63 -31.12 -27.72
CA LYS A 5 -26.58 -30.85 -29.19
C LYS A 5 -25.35 -30.05 -29.65
N PHE A 6 -24.98 -29.00 -28.92
CA PHE A 6 -23.79 -28.18 -29.21
C PHE A 6 -22.83 -28.16 -28.03
N SER A 7 -21.60 -28.60 -28.26
CA SER A 7 -20.55 -28.59 -27.24
C SER A 7 -20.10 -27.15 -26.93
N ALA A 8 -19.62 -26.92 -25.70
CA ALA A 8 -18.93 -25.67 -25.39
C ALA A 8 -17.90 -25.91 -24.29
N PRO A 9 -16.86 -25.06 -24.20
CA PRO A 9 -15.87 -25.16 -23.14
C PRO A 9 -16.49 -25.06 -21.75
N ARG A 10 -15.82 -25.71 -20.80
CA ARG A 10 -16.24 -25.72 -19.42
C ARG A 10 -16.09 -24.33 -18.77
N HIS A 11 -17.12 -23.89 -18.06
CA HIS A 11 -17.05 -22.65 -17.29
C HIS A 11 -16.19 -22.78 -16.03
N GLY A 12 -14.97 -22.25 -16.11
CA GLY A 12 -14.03 -22.10 -14.99
C GLY A 12 -13.17 -23.34 -14.72
N SER A 13 -11.90 -23.08 -14.43
CA SER A 13 -10.89 -24.12 -14.19
C SER A 13 -11.08 -24.86 -12.86
N LEU A 14 -10.90 -26.18 -12.91
CA LEU A 14 -10.95 -27.09 -11.75
C LEU A 14 -9.64 -27.11 -10.95
N GLY A 15 -8.49 -26.77 -11.55
CA GLY A 15 -7.21 -26.69 -10.85
C GLY A 15 -7.16 -25.63 -9.75
N PHE A 16 -8.13 -24.70 -9.77
CA PHE A 16 -8.31 -23.69 -8.73
C PHE A 16 -9.42 -24.01 -7.73
N THR A 17 -9.91 -25.25 -7.71
CA THR A 17 -10.78 -25.78 -6.66
C THR A 17 -9.95 -26.41 -5.53
N PRO A 18 -10.36 -26.27 -4.25
CA PRO A 18 -11.57 -25.62 -3.75
C PRO A 18 -11.50 -24.08 -3.77
N LYS A 19 -12.58 -23.43 -4.23
CA LYS A 19 -12.76 -21.97 -4.21
C LYS A 19 -13.27 -21.51 -2.84
N LYS A 20 -12.40 -21.49 -1.83
CA LYS A 20 -12.68 -21.09 -0.44
C LYS A 20 -11.76 -19.96 0.04
N ARG A 21 -12.16 -19.27 1.12
CA ARG A 21 -11.35 -18.22 1.76
C ARG A 21 -9.97 -18.77 2.15
N CYS A 22 -8.91 -18.02 1.86
CA CYS A 22 -7.57 -18.37 2.28
C CYS A 22 -7.46 -18.30 3.81
N ARG A 23 -6.77 -19.27 4.43
CA ARG A 23 -6.53 -19.27 5.88
C ARG A 23 -5.55 -18.19 6.33
N ARG A 24 -4.64 -17.76 5.45
CA ARG A 24 -3.62 -16.73 5.74
C ARG A 24 -3.91 -15.49 4.90
N ILE A 25 -3.67 -14.31 5.47
CA ILE A 25 -3.83 -13.05 4.74
C ILE A 25 -2.73 -12.85 3.68
N ARG A 26 -1.54 -13.41 3.92
CA ARG A 26 -0.39 -13.34 3.02
C ARG A 26 -0.34 -14.54 2.07
N GLY A 27 0.25 -14.33 0.90
CA GLY A 27 0.62 -15.42 0.01
C GLY A 27 1.70 -16.30 0.64
N LYS A 28 1.41 -17.59 0.92
CA LYS A 28 2.49 -18.52 1.30
C LYS A 28 3.23 -18.94 0.02
N CYS A 29 4.55 -18.78 -0.01
CA CYS A 29 5.39 -19.45 -0.99
C CYS A 29 5.37 -20.97 -0.72
N LYS A 30 4.79 -21.75 -1.63
CA LYS A 30 4.69 -23.22 -1.48
C LYS A 30 5.90 -23.96 -2.03
N ALA A 31 6.52 -23.40 -3.06
CA ALA A 31 7.70 -23.94 -3.73
C ALA A 31 8.68 -22.78 -3.98
N PHE A 32 9.97 -23.01 -3.78
CA PHE A 32 11.02 -22.05 -4.09
C PHE A 32 11.74 -22.48 -5.37
N PRO A 33 12.48 -21.57 -6.03
CA PRO A 33 13.34 -21.93 -7.15
C PRO A 33 14.29 -23.06 -6.76
N ARG A 34 14.63 -23.93 -7.73
CA ARG A 34 15.58 -25.02 -7.51
C ARG A 34 16.94 -24.45 -7.12
N ASP A 35 17.56 -25.07 -6.14
CA ASP A 35 18.87 -24.66 -5.64
C ASP A 35 19.99 -25.05 -6.62
N ARG A 36 20.95 -24.15 -6.83
CA ARG A 36 22.12 -24.35 -7.69
C ARG A 36 23.37 -23.98 -6.90
N ARG A 37 24.23 -24.96 -6.59
CA ARG A 37 25.41 -24.77 -5.72
C ARG A 37 26.48 -23.85 -6.31
N SER A 38 26.54 -23.71 -7.64
CA SER A 38 27.50 -22.86 -8.34
C SER A 38 27.31 -21.36 -8.13
N LEU A 39 26.10 -20.93 -7.78
CA LEU A 39 25.81 -19.52 -7.51
C LEU A 39 26.17 -19.17 -6.06
N PRO A 40 26.52 -17.90 -5.75
CA PRO A 40 26.70 -17.47 -4.36
C PRO A 40 25.37 -17.54 -3.58
N PRO A 41 25.43 -17.69 -2.24
CA PRO A 41 24.24 -17.65 -1.40
C PRO A 41 23.41 -16.37 -1.59
N HIS A 42 22.13 -16.53 -1.93
CA HIS A 42 21.20 -15.41 -2.16
C HIS A 42 19.77 -15.75 -1.73
N LEU A 43 18.98 -14.70 -1.48
CA LEU A 43 17.55 -14.84 -1.17
C LEU A 43 16.72 -15.05 -2.43
N THR A 44 15.62 -15.78 -2.30
CA THR A 44 14.75 -16.17 -3.42
C THR A 44 13.38 -15.49 -3.42
N ALA A 45 13.05 -14.75 -2.35
CA ALA A 45 11.74 -14.12 -2.18
C ALA A 45 11.83 -12.89 -1.28
N PHE A 46 10.83 -12.01 -1.40
CA PHE A 46 10.68 -10.79 -0.64
C PHE A 46 9.18 -10.51 -0.37
N MET A 47 8.85 -9.61 0.56
CA MET A 47 7.48 -9.14 0.78
C MET A 47 7.36 -7.64 0.49
N GLY A 48 6.39 -7.30 -0.34
CA GLY A 48 5.98 -5.91 -0.58
C GLY A 48 4.51 -5.69 -0.27
N TYR A 49 4.08 -4.44 -0.26
CA TYR A 49 2.72 -4.00 -0.06
C TYR A 49 2.22 -3.32 -1.32
N LYS A 50 1.05 -3.74 -1.80
CA LYS A 50 0.48 -3.15 -3.01
C LYS A 50 0.04 -1.70 -2.73
N ALA A 51 0.76 -0.74 -3.29
CA ALA A 51 0.46 0.68 -3.13
C ALA A 51 -0.71 1.10 -4.04
N GLY A 52 -0.54 0.87 -5.33
CA GLY A 52 -1.49 1.28 -6.34
C GLY A 52 -1.09 0.82 -7.72
N MET A 53 -1.69 1.42 -8.73
CA MET A 53 -1.35 1.20 -10.13
C MET A 53 -1.23 2.54 -10.82
N THR A 54 -0.31 2.61 -11.77
CA THR A 54 -0.21 3.71 -12.72
C THR A 54 0.02 3.12 -14.12
N HIS A 55 0.26 3.95 -15.12
CA HIS A 55 0.73 3.51 -16.42
C HIS A 55 2.06 4.18 -16.75
N ILE A 56 2.79 3.55 -17.66
CA ILE A 56 4.05 4.04 -18.19
C ILE A 56 3.97 4.11 -19.70
N VAL A 57 4.85 4.91 -20.31
CA VAL A 57 5.19 4.80 -21.72
C VAL A 57 6.60 4.25 -21.82
N ARG A 58 6.78 3.29 -22.71
CA ARG A 58 8.09 2.80 -23.10
C ARG A 58 8.10 2.47 -24.58
N GLU A 59 9.28 2.48 -25.17
CA GLU A 59 9.48 1.91 -26.48
C GLU A 59 9.56 0.38 -26.41
N VAL A 60 8.99 -0.31 -27.39
CA VAL A 60 9.00 -1.77 -27.43
C VAL A 60 10.04 -2.26 -28.41
N ASP A 61 11.04 -2.98 -27.90
CA ASP A 61 12.05 -3.63 -28.72
C ASP A 61 11.71 -5.12 -28.94
N ARG A 62 10.88 -5.38 -29.95
CA ARG A 62 10.51 -6.74 -30.36
C ARG A 62 10.50 -6.90 -31.88
N PRO A 63 11.62 -7.29 -32.51
CA PRO A 63 11.67 -7.56 -33.95
C PRO A 63 10.53 -8.49 -34.41
N GLY A 64 9.92 -8.19 -35.56
CA GLY A 64 8.78 -8.92 -36.11
C GLY A 64 7.40 -8.54 -35.55
N SER A 65 7.33 -7.69 -34.52
CA SER A 65 6.08 -7.14 -34.00
C SER A 65 5.71 -5.84 -34.71
N LYS A 66 4.42 -5.61 -34.99
CA LYS A 66 3.91 -4.31 -35.49
C LYS A 66 4.21 -3.13 -34.56
N VAL A 67 4.46 -3.40 -33.29
CA VAL A 67 4.80 -2.38 -32.27
C VAL A 67 6.31 -2.26 -32.02
N HIS A 68 7.17 -2.88 -32.83
CA HIS A 68 8.62 -2.71 -32.71
C HIS A 68 9.00 -1.23 -32.94
N LYS A 69 9.86 -0.68 -32.07
CA LYS A 69 10.29 0.72 -32.08
C LYS A 69 9.14 1.73 -32.00
N ARG A 70 7.99 1.31 -31.48
CA ARG A 70 6.85 2.17 -31.18
C ARG A 70 6.65 2.31 -29.70
N GLU A 71 6.10 3.45 -29.31
CA GLU A 71 5.72 3.72 -27.95
C GLU A 71 4.45 2.97 -27.57
N VAL A 72 4.48 2.32 -26.42
CA VAL A 72 3.33 1.57 -25.90
C VAL A 72 3.09 2.00 -24.47
N VAL A 73 1.81 2.31 -24.19
CA VAL A 73 1.33 2.54 -22.84
C VAL A 73 1.06 1.20 -22.17
N GLU A 74 1.76 0.92 -21.07
CA GLU A 74 1.55 -0.31 -20.30
C GLU A 74 1.12 0.01 -18.86
N PRO A 75 0.07 -0.66 -18.35
CA PRO A 75 -0.30 -0.52 -16.94
C PRO A 75 0.76 -1.20 -16.07
N VAL A 76 1.07 -0.60 -14.93
CA VAL A 76 2.02 -1.11 -13.95
C VAL A 76 1.42 -1.07 -12.55
N THR A 77 1.79 -2.03 -11.71
CA THR A 77 1.48 -2.01 -10.28
C THR A 77 2.72 -1.55 -9.51
N ILE A 78 2.52 -0.60 -8.60
CA ILE A 78 3.55 -0.15 -7.67
C ILE A 78 3.42 -0.93 -6.37
N MET A 79 4.52 -1.58 -5.99
CA MET A 79 4.66 -2.35 -4.76
C MET A 79 5.67 -1.64 -3.87
N GLU A 80 5.25 -1.14 -2.71
CA GLU A 80 6.19 -0.60 -1.73
C GLU A 80 6.82 -1.74 -0.93
N CYS A 81 8.14 -1.72 -0.86
CA CYS A 81 9.00 -2.78 -0.37
C CYS A 81 9.90 -2.22 0.75
N PRO A 82 9.37 -2.05 1.97
CA PRO A 82 10.22 -1.69 3.10
C PRO A 82 11.29 -2.78 3.32
N PRO A 83 12.50 -2.41 3.77
CA PRO A 83 13.57 -3.37 4.02
C PRO A 83 13.11 -4.47 4.98
N MET A 84 13.58 -5.69 4.71
CA MET A 84 13.28 -6.86 5.54
C MET A 84 14.44 -7.14 6.49
N VAL A 85 14.13 -7.52 7.73
CA VAL A 85 15.14 -7.91 8.73
C VAL A 85 15.15 -9.42 8.86
N ILE A 86 16.33 -10.05 8.75
CA ILE A 86 16.50 -11.46 9.07
C ILE A 86 16.64 -11.60 10.58
N VAL A 87 15.78 -12.42 11.18
CA VAL A 87 15.68 -12.61 12.63
C VAL A 87 15.96 -14.03 13.07
N GLY A 88 16.19 -14.94 12.13
CA GLY A 88 16.51 -16.32 12.45
C GLY A 88 16.68 -17.17 11.21
N MET A 89 16.92 -18.46 11.41
CA MET A 89 17.03 -19.46 10.36
C MET A 89 16.36 -20.76 10.78
N VAL A 90 15.91 -21.54 9.79
CA VAL A 90 15.35 -22.87 9.96
C VAL A 90 16.11 -23.84 9.05
N GLY A 91 16.67 -24.89 9.66
CA GLY A 91 17.19 -26.04 8.93
C GLY A 91 16.08 -27.04 8.63
N TYR A 92 16.02 -27.53 7.40
CA TYR A 92 15.12 -28.59 6.96
C TYR A 92 15.92 -29.83 6.59
N ALA A 93 15.62 -30.94 7.26
CA ALA A 93 16.21 -32.25 6.98
C ALA A 93 15.28 -33.06 6.06
N PRO A 94 15.81 -33.80 5.07
CA PRO A 94 15.03 -34.71 4.27
C PRO A 94 14.61 -35.92 5.12
N THR A 95 13.37 -36.34 4.95
CA THR A 95 12.83 -37.59 5.49
C THR A 95 12.07 -38.30 4.38
N ALA A 96 11.76 -39.58 4.53
CA ALA A 96 10.96 -40.32 3.53
C ALA A 96 9.60 -39.66 3.20
N LYS A 97 9.03 -38.91 4.16
CA LYS A 97 7.76 -38.16 4.00
C LYS A 97 7.95 -36.73 3.47
N GLY A 98 9.18 -36.33 3.13
CA GLY A 98 9.53 -34.98 2.66
C GLY A 98 10.38 -34.19 3.65
N LEU A 99 10.45 -32.87 3.46
CA LEU A 99 11.27 -31.99 4.30
C LEU A 99 10.60 -31.74 5.66
N ARG A 100 11.30 -32.06 6.75
CA ARG A 100 10.87 -31.77 8.13
C ARG A 100 11.73 -30.65 8.71
N THR A 101 11.10 -29.75 9.47
CA THR A 101 11.83 -28.74 10.26
C THR A 101 12.70 -29.43 11.29
N PHE A 102 14.01 -29.20 11.24
CA PHE A 102 14.98 -29.87 12.10
C PHE A 102 15.32 -29.03 13.33
N LYS A 103 15.87 -27.83 13.12
CA LYS A 103 16.20 -26.86 14.19
C LYS A 103 15.95 -25.44 13.71
N THR A 104 15.63 -24.57 14.66
CA THR A 104 15.44 -23.13 14.44
C THR A 104 16.38 -22.35 15.34
N VAL A 105 17.18 -21.47 14.76
CA VAL A 105 18.08 -20.56 15.49
C VAL A 105 17.58 -19.14 15.31
N TRP A 106 17.44 -18.40 16.41
CA TRP A 106 16.93 -17.02 16.43
C TRP A 106 18.07 -16.04 16.71
N ALA A 107 17.95 -14.84 16.17
CA ALA A 107 18.83 -13.72 16.48
C ALA A 107 18.69 -13.27 17.95
N GLU A 108 19.62 -12.43 18.40
CA GLU A 108 19.69 -11.97 19.78
C GLU A 108 18.67 -10.87 20.04
N HIS A 109 18.75 -9.81 19.23
CA HIS A 109 17.90 -8.64 19.31
C HIS A 109 16.73 -8.76 18.34
N LEU A 110 15.54 -8.95 18.91
CA LEU A 110 14.30 -9.04 18.15
C LEU A 110 13.44 -7.81 18.37
N THR A 111 13.09 -7.15 17.26
CA THR A 111 12.26 -5.94 17.26
C THR A 111 10.87 -6.18 17.85
N GLU A 112 10.28 -5.14 18.43
CA GLU A 112 8.93 -5.21 19.01
C GLU A 112 7.87 -5.61 17.96
N GLU A 113 8.00 -5.11 16.72
CA GLU A 113 7.06 -5.41 15.63
C GLU A 113 7.04 -6.89 15.26
N PHE A 114 8.18 -7.55 15.37
CA PHE A 114 8.32 -8.99 15.22
C PHE A 114 7.63 -9.72 16.37
N LYS A 115 7.92 -9.35 17.62
CA LYS A 115 7.30 -9.93 18.83
C LYS A 115 5.77 -9.77 18.82
N ARG A 116 5.25 -8.64 18.33
CA ARG A 116 3.82 -8.36 18.14
C ARG A 116 3.09 -9.41 17.30
N ARG A 117 3.80 -10.12 16.42
CA ARG A 117 3.19 -11.16 15.58
C ARG A 117 2.80 -12.42 16.37
N PHE A 118 3.41 -12.65 17.51
CA PHE A 118 3.17 -13.82 18.37
C PHE A 118 2.02 -13.60 19.37
N TYR A 119 1.51 -12.38 19.45
CA TYR A 119 0.36 -12.04 20.28
C TYR A 119 -0.86 -11.67 19.43
N LYS A 120 -2.03 -12.18 19.82
CA LYS A 120 -3.31 -11.65 19.30
C LYS A 120 -3.55 -10.26 19.89
N ASP A 121 -3.47 -10.14 21.21
CA ASP A 121 -3.64 -8.87 21.92
C ASP A 121 -2.32 -8.44 22.57
N TRP A 122 -1.62 -7.53 21.90
CA TRP A 122 -0.31 -7.06 22.35
C TRP A 122 -0.40 -6.27 23.65
N CYS A 123 -1.33 -5.31 23.73
CA CYS A 123 -1.40 -4.37 24.85
C CYS A 123 -1.75 -5.04 26.18
N LYS A 124 -2.59 -6.09 26.15
CA LYS A 124 -2.99 -6.88 27.33
C LYS A 124 -1.97 -7.96 27.72
N SER A 125 -0.99 -8.24 26.87
CA SER A 125 -0.03 -9.31 27.11
C SER A 125 1.15 -8.85 27.97
N LYS A 126 1.77 -9.79 28.68
CA LYS A 126 3.04 -9.57 29.41
C LYS A 126 4.28 -9.42 28.49
N LYS A 127 4.10 -9.51 27.16
CA LYS A 127 5.16 -9.29 26.13
C LYS A 127 6.45 -10.13 26.29
N ARG A 128 6.37 -11.32 26.91
CA ARG A 128 7.52 -12.22 27.20
C ARG A 128 8.06 -13.04 26.02
N ALA A 129 7.58 -12.84 24.79
CA ALA A 129 8.00 -13.61 23.62
C ALA A 129 9.51 -13.45 23.38
N PHE A 130 10.19 -14.58 23.14
CA PHE A 130 11.64 -14.69 22.91
C PHE A 130 12.57 -14.28 24.05
N LEU A 131 12.06 -13.91 25.24
CA LEU A 131 12.91 -13.51 26.35
C LEU A 131 13.92 -14.61 26.76
N LYS A 132 13.47 -15.86 26.84
CA LYS A 132 14.37 -17.01 27.08
C LYS A 132 15.34 -17.27 25.93
N SER A 133 14.95 -16.97 24.68
CA SER A 133 15.80 -17.20 23.51
C SER A 133 16.91 -16.16 23.41
N SER A 134 16.59 -14.89 23.65
CA SER A 134 17.59 -13.81 23.67
C SER A 134 18.60 -14.01 24.80
N LYS A 135 18.16 -14.44 25.99
CA LYS A 135 19.08 -14.75 27.11
C LYS A 135 20.10 -15.86 26.80
N LYS A 136 19.84 -16.75 25.84
CA LYS A 136 20.83 -17.79 25.45
C LYS A 136 22.07 -17.20 24.79
N TRP A 137 21.99 -16.01 24.22
CA TRP A 137 23.15 -15.34 23.62
C TRP A 137 24.08 -14.74 24.68
N LEU A 138 23.54 -14.39 25.85
CA LEU A 138 24.28 -13.81 26.96
C LEU A 138 25.01 -14.87 27.80
N CYS A 139 24.43 -16.08 27.93
CA CYS A 139 25.01 -17.16 28.73
C CYS A 139 25.93 -18.06 27.91
N GLU A 140 27.08 -18.45 28.45
CA GLU A 140 28.06 -19.33 27.78
C GLU A 140 27.45 -20.70 27.41
N ALA A 141 26.73 -21.34 28.33
CA ALA A 141 26.03 -22.60 28.07
C ALA A 141 24.98 -22.46 26.93
N GLY A 142 24.36 -21.29 26.81
CA GLY A 142 23.42 -20.96 25.74
C GLY A 142 24.12 -20.81 24.39
N LEU A 143 25.25 -20.10 24.34
CA LEU A 143 26.10 -19.98 23.15
C LEU A 143 26.59 -21.35 22.68
N ALA A 144 27.02 -22.22 23.60
CA ALA A 144 27.40 -23.60 23.29
C ALA A 144 26.23 -24.39 22.69
N GLN A 145 25.00 -24.20 23.19
CA GLN A 145 23.80 -24.81 22.59
C GLN A 145 23.55 -24.30 21.17
N ILE A 146 23.68 -23.00 20.92
CA ILE A 146 23.47 -22.40 19.60
C ILE A 146 24.52 -22.90 18.60
N LYS A 147 25.80 -22.92 18.99
CA LYS A 147 26.89 -23.47 18.18
C LYS A 147 26.63 -24.96 17.84
N ARG A 148 26.16 -25.76 18.80
CA ARG A 148 25.75 -27.16 18.56
C ARG A 148 24.60 -27.26 17.56
N ASP A 149 23.56 -26.45 17.70
CA ASP A 149 22.41 -26.46 16.78
C ASP A 149 22.82 -26.04 15.37
N LEU A 150 23.70 -25.03 15.22
CA LEU A 150 24.26 -24.63 13.93
C LEU A 150 25.08 -25.75 13.29
N LYS A 151 25.93 -26.45 14.06
CA LYS A 151 26.69 -27.62 13.58
C LYS A 151 25.75 -28.73 13.08
N LYS A 152 24.66 -29.00 13.80
CA LYS A 152 23.67 -30.00 13.36
C LYS A 152 22.92 -29.57 12.09
N ILE A 153 22.60 -28.27 11.94
CA ILE A 153 21.99 -27.75 10.70
C ILE A 153 22.95 -27.97 9.53
N LYS A 154 24.23 -27.60 9.68
CA LYS A 154 25.24 -27.79 8.64
C LYS A 154 25.41 -29.25 8.23
N LYS A 155 25.34 -30.18 9.19
CA LYS A 155 25.54 -31.62 8.96
C LYS A 155 24.33 -32.33 8.33
N TYR A 156 23.12 -32.11 8.86
CA TYR A 156 21.95 -32.95 8.54
C TYR A 156 20.92 -32.31 7.61
N CYS A 157 20.92 -30.98 7.46
CA CYS A 157 19.88 -30.29 6.68
C CYS A 157 20.27 -30.16 5.22
N THR A 158 19.34 -30.41 4.30
CA THR A 158 19.56 -30.19 2.86
C THR A 158 19.10 -28.79 2.42
N VAL A 159 18.12 -28.21 3.12
CA VAL A 159 17.57 -26.90 2.81
C VAL A 159 17.64 -26.01 4.05
N VAL A 160 18.11 -24.79 3.87
CA VAL A 160 18.15 -23.77 4.92
C VAL A 160 17.29 -22.60 4.49
N ARG A 161 16.46 -22.10 5.41
CA ARG A 161 15.59 -20.94 5.18
C ARG A 161 15.86 -19.86 6.20
N ALA A 162 16.05 -18.63 5.73
CA ALA A 162 16.07 -17.46 6.59
C ALA A 162 14.64 -17.10 7.01
N ILE A 163 14.43 -16.82 8.30
CA ILE A 163 13.21 -16.21 8.81
C ILE A 163 13.41 -14.70 8.76
N ALA A 164 12.62 -14.03 7.95
CA ALA A 164 12.68 -12.59 7.80
C ALA A 164 11.31 -11.97 8.04
N HIS A 165 11.27 -10.71 8.48
CA HIS A 165 10.03 -9.96 8.59
C HIS A 165 10.14 -8.58 7.94
N THR A 166 9.01 -8.07 7.46
CA THR A 166 8.91 -6.68 7.01
C THR A 166 8.89 -5.73 8.20
N GLN A 167 9.35 -4.50 8.00
CA GLN A 167 9.22 -3.42 8.98
C GLN A 167 7.92 -2.64 8.71
N MET A 168 6.95 -2.74 9.62
CA MET A 168 5.67 -2.03 9.48
C MET A 168 5.74 -0.59 9.98
N ARG A 169 6.68 -0.28 10.88
CA ARG A 169 6.91 1.08 11.42
C ARG A 169 7.21 2.09 10.32
N LEU A 170 7.98 1.67 9.32
CA LEU A 170 8.35 2.51 8.18
C LEU A 170 7.15 2.81 7.27
N MET A 171 6.09 2.01 7.38
CA MET A 171 4.87 2.18 6.61
C MET A 171 3.89 3.04 7.41
N LYS A 172 3.29 4.06 6.80
CA LYS A 172 2.20 4.84 7.40
C LYS A 172 0.87 4.08 7.33
N HIS A 173 0.83 2.86 7.88
CA HIS A 173 -0.36 2.03 7.96
C HIS A 173 -0.80 1.89 9.42
N ARG A 174 -2.12 1.69 9.63
CA ARG A 174 -2.67 1.44 10.98
C ARG A 174 -2.12 0.15 11.62
N GLN A 175 -1.66 -0.79 10.80
CA GLN A 175 -1.15 -2.07 11.26
C GLN A 175 0.29 -1.94 11.77
N LYS A 176 0.52 -2.30 13.04
CA LYS A 176 1.86 -2.34 13.67
C LYS A 176 2.50 -3.74 13.71
N LYS A 177 1.75 -4.78 13.32
CA LYS A 177 2.24 -6.18 13.36
C LYS A 177 3.01 -6.50 12.09
N SER A 178 4.28 -6.87 12.22
CA SER A 178 5.10 -7.30 11.09
C SER A 178 4.57 -8.57 10.42
N HIS A 179 4.83 -8.70 9.13
CA HIS A 179 4.63 -9.93 8.40
C HIS A 179 5.94 -10.73 8.38
N ILE A 180 5.93 -11.93 8.97
CA ILE A 180 7.06 -12.85 8.98
C ILE A 180 6.99 -13.76 7.75
N MET A 181 8.09 -14.15 7.14
CA MET A 181 8.13 -15.26 6.19
C MET A 181 9.43 -16.03 6.31
N GLU A 182 9.40 -17.28 5.86
CA GLU A 182 10.62 -18.01 5.58
C GLU A 182 10.97 -17.80 4.11
N ILE A 183 12.24 -17.48 3.84
CA ILE A 183 12.81 -17.36 2.51
C ILE A 183 13.90 -18.42 2.38
N GLN A 184 13.83 -19.22 1.32
CA GLN A 184 14.88 -20.20 1.06
C GLN A 184 16.14 -19.51 0.55
N VAL A 185 17.28 -19.86 1.14
CA VAL A 185 18.60 -19.40 0.66
C VAL A 185 19.13 -20.43 -0.33
N ASN A 186 19.37 -19.97 -1.56
CA ASN A 186 19.91 -20.79 -2.63
C ASN A 186 21.34 -20.36 -2.93
N GLY A 187 22.15 -21.24 -3.51
CA GLY A 187 23.57 -20.96 -3.82
C GLY A 187 24.55 -21.46 -2.76
N GLY A 188 25.72 -21.91 -3.19
CA GLY A 188 26.79 -22.39 -2.34
C GLY A 188 26.49 -23.70 -1.61
N THR A 189 27.41 -24.08 -0.74
CA THR A 189 27.27 -25.25 0.15
C THR A 189 26.34 -24.93 1.33
N ILE A 190 25.84 -25.96 2.02
CA ILE A 190 24.95 -25.76 3.19
C ILE A 190 25.66 -24.97 4.30
N SER A 191 26.95 -25.20 4.52
CA SER A 191 27.72 -24.41 5.51
C SER A 191 27.74 -22.93 5.13
N GLN A 192 28.10 -22.63 3.87
CA GLN A 192 28.14 -21.26 3.37
C GLN A 192 26.78 -20.56 3.52
N LYS A 193 25.67 -21.26 3.28
CA LYS A 193 24.32 -20.71 3.51
C LYS A 193 24.05 -20.38 4.97
N VAL A 194 24.41 -21.28 5.89
CA VAL A 194 24.22 -21.06 7.33
C VAL A 194 25.04 -19.87 7.79
N ASP A 195 26.30 -19.80 7.36
CA ASP A 195 27.24 -18.74 7.71
C ASP A 195 26.79 -17.39 7.13
N TRP A 196 26.34 -17.38 5.87
CA TRP A 196 25.76 -16.21 5.21
C TRP A 196 24.54 -15.69 5.98
N ILE A 197 23.60 -16.57 6.36
CA ILE A 197 22.42 -16.15 7.14
C ILE A 197 22.84 -15.59 8.51
N ARG A 198 23.82 -16.22 9.18
CA ARG A 198 24.32 -15.76 10.47
C ARG A 198 24.92 -14.35 10.39
N GLN A 199 25.69 -14.06 9.34
CA GLN A 199 26.25 -12.73 9.08
C GLN A 199 25.19 -11.66 8.80
N HIS A 200 24.01 -12.07 8.33
CA HIS A 200 22.88 -11.19 8.00
C HIS A 200 21.80 -11.13 9.09
N PHE A 201 22.01 -11.74 10.26
CA PHE A 201 21.11 -11.56 11.39
C PHE A 201 21.04 -10.09 11.81
N GLU A 202 19.84 -9.62 12.06
CA GLU A 202 19.52 -8.25 12.53
C GLU A 202 19.79 -7.14 11.51
N LYS A 203 20.49 -7.47 10.42
CA LYS A 203 20.73 -6.58 9.30
C LYS A 203 19.49 -6.45 8.42
N GLN A 204 19.36 -5.27 7.83
CA GLN A 204 18.32 -4.93 6.88
C GLN A 204 18.71 -5.40 5.48
N ILE A 205 17.75 -5.95 4.75
CA ILE A 205 17.91 -6.37 3.36
C ILE A 205 16.91 -5.60 2.52
N SER A 206 17.44 -4.80 1.60
CA SER A 206 16.67 -4.08 0.60
C SER A 206 16.15 -5.02 -0.49
N VAL A 207 15.18 -4.55 -1.26
CA VAL A 207 14.63 -5.32 -2.37
C VAL A 207 15.61 -5.44 -3.55
N SER A 208 16.46 -4.43 -3.74
CA SER A 208 17.52 -4.40 -4.77
C SER A 208 18.57 -5.50 -4.57
N ASN A 209 18.83 -5.90 -3.33
CA ASN A 209 19.76 -7.01 -3.03
C ASN A 209 19.18 -8.38 -3.39
N VAL A 210 17.84 -8.50 -3.57
CA VAL A 210 17.17 -9.77 -3.86
C VAL A 210 16.82 -9.90 -5.32
N PHE A 211 16.27 -8.86 -5.93
CA PHE A 211 15.83 -8.84 -7.32
C PHE A 211 16.64 -7.84 -8.13
N SER A 212 16.94 -8.22 -9.37
CA SER A 212 17.56 -7.32 -10.33
C SER A 212 16.49 -6.60 -11.16
N GLN A 213 16.85 -5.43 -11.71
CA GLN A 213 16.02 -4.78 -12.71
C GLN A 213 15.87 -5.68 -13.96
N ASP A 214 14.75 -5.58 -14.65
CA ASP A 214 14.37 -6.38 -15.83
C ASP A 214 14.21 -7.89 -15.59
N GLU A 215 14.36 -8.37 -14.35
CA GLU A 215 14.13 -9.76 -13.99
C GLU A 215 12.62 -10.11 -14.05
N MET A 216 12.34 -11.36 -14.44
CA MET A 216 11.00 -11.94 -14.34
C MET A 216 10.79 -12.54 -12.96
N ILE A 217 9.71 -12.14 -12.29
CA ILE A 217 9.35 -12.61 -10.96
C ILE A 217 7.95 -13.21 -10.93
N ASP A 218 7.69 -14.02 -9.91
CA ASP A 218 6.38 -14.54 -9.58
C ASP A 218 5.79 -13.77 -8.41
N VAL A 219 4.53 -13.40 -8.53
CA VAL A 219 3.81 -12.63 -7.53
C VAL A 219 2.79 -13.53 -6.85
N ILE A 220 2.89 -13.68 -5.55
CA ILE A 220 2.08 -14.61 -4.74
C ILE A 220 1.30 -13.81 -3.69
N GLY A 221 0.00 -14.02 -3.65
CA GLY A 221 -0.85 -13.23 -2.77
C GLY A 221 -2.25 -13.79 -2.61
N VAL A 222 -3.08 -12.99 -1.96
CA VAL A 222 -4.49 -13.29 -1.75
C VAL A 222 -5.33 -12.26 -2.50
N THR A 223 -6.24 -12.75 -3.35
CA THR A 223 -7.09 -11.89 -4.19
C THR A 223 -8.06 -11.05 -3.36
N LYS A 224 -8.59 -9.95 -3.93
CA LYS A 224 -9.61 -9.13 -3.27
C LYS A 224 -10.84 -9.99 -2.95
N GLY A 225 -11.29 -9.96 -1.69
CA GLY A 225 -12.52 -10.62 -1.27
C GLY A 225 -13.74 -9.95 -1.87
N LYS A 226 -14.68 -10.74 -2.39
CA LYS A 226 -15.97 -10.27 -2.94
C LYS A 226 -17.18 -10.88 -2.22
N GLY A 227 -16.96 -11.59 -1.11
CA GLY A 227 -18.02 -12.25 -0.34
C GLY A 227 -18.66 -13.45 -1.06
N PHE A 228 -19.89 -13.78 -0.67
CA PHE A 228 -20.71 -14.78 -1.34
C PHE A 228 -21.22 -14.21 -2.68
N LYS A 229 -21.07 -14.96 -3.77
CA LYS A 229 -21.54 -14.57 -5.09
C LYS A 229 -22.24 -15.72 -5.80
N GLY A 230 -23.25 -15.37 -6.59
CA GLY A 230 -23.98 -16.30 -7.46
C GLY A 230 -23.11 -16.93 -8.55
N VAL A 231 -23.66 -17.95 -9.22
CA VAL A 231 -22.91 -18.81 -10.13
C VAL A 231 -22.33 -18.05 -11.33
N THR A 232 -23.12 -17.13 -11.92
CA THR A 232 -22.70 -16.29 -13.04
C THR A 232 -21.46 -15.47 -12.71
N SER A 233 -21.40 -14.81 -11.54
CA SER A 233 -20.19 -14.06 -11.19
C SER A 233 -19.05 -14.99 -10.77
N ARG A 234 -19.31 -16.09 -10.05
CA ARG A 234 -18.26 -16.96 -9.47
C ARG A 234 -17.58 -17.87 -10.51
N TRP A 235 -18.31 -18.28 -11.53
CA TRP A 235 -17.89 -19.23 -12.55
C TRP A 235 -17.97 -18.69 -13.99
N HIS A 236 -18.55 -17.50 -14.19
CA HIS A 236 -18.75 -16.90 -15.51
C HIS A 236 -19.67 -17.74 -16.41
N THR A 237 -20.70 -18.36 -15.80
CA THR A 237 -21.74 -19.07 -16.56
C THR A 237 -22.64 -18.06 -17.29
N LYS A 238 -23.13 -18.42 -18.47
CA LYS A 238 -24.11 -17.63 -19.22
C LYS A 238 -25.37 -17.41 -18.36
N LYS A 239 -25.99 -16.23 -18.46
CA LYS A 239 -27.31 -15.97 -17.88
C LYS A 239 -28.35 -16.75 -18.68
N LEU A 240 -29.41 -17.22 -18.03
CA LEU A 240 -30.55 -17.81 -18.71
C LEU A 240 -31.36 -16.72 -19.45
N PRO A 241 -32.18 -17.10 -20.45
CA PRO A 241 -33.07 -16.17 -21.14
C PRO A 241 -33.97 -15.40 -20.18
N ARG A 242 -34.37 -14.17 -20.55
CA ARG A 242 -35.15 -13.27 -19.70
C ARG A 242 -36.47 -13.90 -19.21
N LYS A 243 -37.13 -14.69 -20.06
CA LYS A 243 -38.43 -15.33 -19.78
C LYS A 243 -38.35 -16.56 -18.85
N THR A 244 -37.18 -16.92 -18.30
CA THR A 244 -37.11 -18.07 -17.39
C THR A 244 -37.72 -17.79 -16.03
N HIS A 245 -38.61 -18.68 -15.59
CA HIS A 245 -39.20 -18.65 -14.26
C HIS A 245 -38.17 -19.01 -13.16
N LYS A 246 -38.38 -18.48 -11.93
CA LYS A 246 -37.51 -18.70 -10.76
C LYS A 246 -36.05 -18.23 -10.96
N GLY A 247 -35.85 -17.16 -11.73
CA GLY A 247 -34.59 -16.41 -11.80
C GLY A 247 -33.63 -16.79 -12.94
N LEU A 248 -32.89 -15.79 -13.40
CA LEU A 248 -32.03 -15.85 -14.60
C LEU A 248 -30.53 -16.12 -14.33
N ARG A 249 -30.05 -15.94 -13.10
CA ARG A 249 -28.61 -16.03 -12.73
C ARG A 249 -28.26 -17.36 -12.07
N LYS A 250 -28.73 -18.47 -12.67
CA LYS A 250 -28.54 -19.84 -12.19
C LYS A 250 -27.99 -20.75 -13.29
N VAL A 251 -27.53 -21.92 -12.90
CA VAL A 251 -27.28 -23.03 -13.85
C VAL A 251 -28.58 -23.81 -13.95
N ALA A 252 -29.05 -24.08 -15.17
CA ALA A 252 -30.34 -24.74 -15.39
C ALA A 252 -30.36 -26.19 -14.89
N CYS A 253 -29.43 -27.01 -15.37
CA CYS A 253 -29.29 -28.41 -14.98
C CYS A 253 -27.97 -28.60 -14.19
N ILE A 254 -28.06 -29.19 -12.99
CA ILE A 254 -26.91 -29.42 -12.09
C ILE A 254 -26.38 -30.86 -12.10
N GLY A 255 -26.95 -31.73 -12.92
CA GLY A 255 -26.57 -33.14 -13.05
C GLY A 255 -27.64 -33.93 -13.79
N ALA A 256 -27.27 -35.08 -14.34
CA ALA A 256 -28.21 -36.07 -14.83
C ALA A 256 -28.88 -36.80 -13.63
N TRP A 257 -29.90 -37.63 -13.91
CA TRP A 257 -30.52 -38.48 -12.88
C TRP A 257 -29.51 -39.48 -12.30
N HIS A 258 -28.84 -40.23 -13.19
CA HIS A 258 -27.75 -41.13 -12.83
C HIS A 258 -26.43 -40.48 -13.26
N PRO A 259 -25.46 -40.24 -12.34
CA PRO A 259 -25.42 -40.63 -10.94
C PRO A 259 -26.28 -39.73 -10.02
N ALA A 260 -26.88 -40.31 -8.98
CA ALA A 260 -27.77 -39.65 -8.00
C ALA A 260 -27.03 -38.73 -7.00
N ARG A 261 -26.10 -37.92 -7.49
CA ARG A 261 -25.32 -36.95 -6.71
C ARG A 261 -24.89 -35.78 -7.58
N VAL A 262 -24.88 -34.59 -7.00
CA VAL A 262 -24.34 -33.41 -7.68
C VAL A 262 -22.82 -33.53 -7.74
N ALA A 263 -22.26 -33.55 -8.95
CA ALA A 263 -20.82 -33.63 -9.13
C ALA A 263 -20.10 -32.39 -8.57
N ARG A 264 -18.92 -32.59 -7.97
CA ARG A 264 -18.06 -31.50 -7.48
C ARG A 264 -17.69 -30.50 -8.57
N SER A 265 -17.66 -30.95 -9.82
CA SER A 265 -17.36 -30.13 -10.98
C SER A 265 -18.53 -29.21 -11.37
N VAL A 266 -19.71 -29.32 -10.78
CA VAL A 266 -20.84 -28.46 -11.15
C VAL A 266 -20.61 -27.05 -10.61
N ALA A 267 -20.85 -26.05 -11.45
CA ALA A 267 -20.74 -24.66 -11.05
C ALA A 267 -21.86 -24.30 -10.06
N ARG A 268 -21.49 -23.95 -8.83
CA ARG A 268 -22.42 -23.51 -7.77
C ARG A 268 -22.06 -22.15 -7.21
N ALA A 269 -23.03 -21.46 -6.60
CA ALA A 269 -22.80 -20.21 -5.87
C ALA A 269 -21.87 -20.44 -4.66
N GLY A 270 -21.29 -19.38 -4.12
CA GLY A 270 -20.40 -19.47 -2.96
C GLY A 270 -19.42 -18.32 -2.87
N GLN A 271 -18.40 -18.47 -2.02
CA GLN A 271 -17.34 -17.48 -1.87
C GLN A 271 -16.66 -17.15 -3.23
N LYS A 272 -16.49 -15.86 -3.52
CA LYS A 272 -15.67 -15.33 -4.62
C LYS A 272 -14.58 -14.41 -4.06
N GLY A 273 -13.34 -14.65 -4.49
CA GLY A 273 -12.18 -13.86 -4.05
C GLY A 273 -11.73 -14.21 -2.63
N TYR A 274 -10.66 -13.58 -2.18
CA TYR A 274 -9.90 -14.00 -1.00
C TYR A 274 -9.27 -15.39 -1.17
N PHE A 275 -8.78 -15.67 -2.38
CA PHE A 275 -8.12 -16.93 -2.75
C PHE A 275 -6.62 -16.73 -2.83
N HIS A 276 -5.85 -17.75 -2.44
CA HIS A 276 -4.40 -17.81 -2.69
C HIS A 276 -4.15 -18.03 -4.18
N ARG A 277 -3.38 -17.15 -4.81
CA ARG A 277 -3.00 -17.23 -6.23
C ARG A 277 -1.54 -16.88 -6.40
N THR A 278 -1.00 -17.36 -7.50
CA THR A 278 0.33 -17.01 -8.00
C THR A 278 0.14 -16.53 -9.43
N GLU A 279 0.58 -15.32 -9.71
CA GLU A 279 0.71 -14.79 -11.06
C GLU A 279 2.18 -14.92 -11.43
N LEU A 280 2.45 -15.77 -12.42
CA LEU A 280 3.81 -16.07 -12.86
C LEU A 280 4.29 -15.00 -13.85
N ASN A 281 5.60 -14.90 -14.02
CA ASN A 281 6.23 -14.17 -15.13
C ASN A 281 5.81 -12.70 -15.21
N LYS A 282 5.86 -11.99 -14.09
CA LYS A 282 5.73 -10.53 -14.03
C LYS A 282 7.11 -9.90 -14.18
N LYS A 283 7.25 -9.02 -15.16
CA LYS A 283 8.50 -8.29 -15.37
C LYS A 283 8.62 -7.13 -14.40
N ILE A 284 9.80 -6.98 -13.80
CA ILE A 284 10.16 -5.76 -13.07
C ILE A 284 10.60 -4.72 -14.09
N TYR A 285 10.00 -3.53 -14.04
CA TYR A 285 10.35 -2.42 -14.93
C TYR A 285 11.30 -1.43 -14.28
N ARG A 286 11.15 -1.22 -12.98
CA ARG A 286 12.04 -0.36 -12.20
C ARG A 286 12.02 -0.80 -10.75
N ILE A 287 13.19 -0.77 -10.12
CA ILE A 287 13.34 -0.80 -8.67
C ILE A 287 13.77 0.61 -8.29
N GLY A 288 12.89 1.35 -7.62
CA GLY A 288 13.14 2.73 -7.23
C GLY A 288 13.46 2.85 -5.76
N MET A 289 14.41 3.72 -5.43
CA MET A 289 14.77 4.03 -4.05
C MET A 289 13.63 4.78 -3.33
N GLY A 290 13.48 4.52 -2.05
CA GLY A 290 12.53 5.21 -1.19
C GLY A 290 12.87 6.68 -0.99
N LEU A 291 11.86 7.50 -0.75
CA LEU A 291 12.00 8.95 -0.53
C LEU A 291 13.03 9.27 0.58
N GLN A 292 13.04 8.50 1.67
CA GLN A 292 14.01 8.70 2.75
C GLN A 292 15.44 8.41 2.32
N ALA A 293 15.66 7.27 1.65
CA ALA A 293 16.97 6.91 1.11
C ALA A 293 17.44 7.94 0.07
N GLN A 294 16.55 8.50 -0.74
CA GLN A 294 16.88 9.57 -1.68
C GLN A 294 17.33 10.85 -0.98
N LEU A 295 16.66 11.24 0.11
CA LEU A 295 17.06 12.41 0.88
C LEU A 295 18.41 12.20 1.56
N GLU A 296 18.70 10.99 2.02
CA GLU A 296 20.01 10.63 2.59
C GLU A 296 21.11 10.69 1.51
N VAL A 297 20.87 10.12 0.32
CA VAL A 297 21.81 10.21 -0.81
C VAL A 297 22.00 11.67 -1.24
N ALA A 298 20.93 12.45 -1.36
CA ALA A 298 21.01 13.85 -1.76
C ALA A 298 21.75 14.71 -0.72
N LYS A 299 21.62 14.41 0.59
CA LYS A 299 22.43 15.03 1.64
C LYS A 299 23.91 14.65 1.53
N ALA A 300 24.21 13.38 1.23
CA ALA A 300 25.58 12.90 1.06
C ALA A 300 26.25 13.48 -0.20
N GLU A 301 25.50 13.66 -1.30
CA GLU A 301 25.96 14.37 -2.49
C GLU A 301 26.20 15.85 -2.19
N ALA A 302 25.25 16.53 -1.52
CA ALA A 302 25.41 17.93 -1.11
C ALA A 302 26.57 18.16 -0.12
N SER A 303 26.96 17.17 0.68
CA SER A 303 28.13 17.28 1.56
C SER A 303 29.48 17.18 0.82
N LYS A 304 29.49 16.76 -0.45
CA LYS A 304 30.72 16.67 -1.26
C LYS A 304 31.00 17.95 -2.04
N ASP A 305 29.97 18.74 -2.33
CA ASP A 305 30.09 20.03 -3.01
C ASP A 305 30.09 21.13 -1.94
N ASP A 306 31.21 21.84 -1.75
CA ASP A 306 31.34 22.92 -0.74
C ASP A 306 30.48 24.17 -1.02
N LYS A 307 29.68 24.15 -2.10
CA LYS A 307 28.76 25.23 -2.49
C LYS A 307 27.38 24.96 -1.89
N ASP A 308 27.00 25.83 -0.95
CA ASP A 308 25.70 25.93 -0.27
C ASP A 308 25.34 24.85 0.77
N LYS A 309 25.99 24.94 1.95
CA LYS A 309 25.65 24.15 3.16
C LYS A 309 24.20 24.32 3.66
N ASN A 310 23.46 25.33 3.15
CA ASN A 310 22.06 25.63 3.51
C ASN A 310 21.04 25.31 2.39
N ALA A 311 21.46 24.82 1.22
CA ALA A 311 20.51 24.44 0.17
C ALA A 311 19.78 23.14 0.55
N VAL A 312 18.44 23.16 0.58
CA VAL A 312 17.63 21.96 0.82
C VAL A 312 17.91 20.96 -0.32
N PRO A 313 18.46 19.77 -0.04
CA PRO A 313 18.83 18.82 -1.09
C PRO A 313 17.57 18.40 -1.86
N LYS A 314 17.50 18.75 -3.15
CA LYS A 314 16.40 18.35 -4.02
C LYS A 314 16.66 16.92 -4.50
N PRO A 315 15.83 15.93 -4.11
CA PRO A 315 16.06 14.55 -4.54
C PRO A 315 15.84 14.43 -6.05
N LYS A 316 16.78 13.77 -6.75
CA LYS A 316 16.56 13.27 -8.12
C LYS A 316 15.37 12.30 -8.06
N GLY A 317 14.21 12.73 -8.56
CA GLY A 317 12.94 12.04 -8.31
C GLY A 317 12.97 10.56 -8.71
N ASN A 318 12.46 9.66 -7.86
CA ASN A 318 12.57 8.20 -8.11
C ASN A 318 11.71 7.70 -9.28
N ALA A 319 10.84 8.55 -9.83
CA ALA A 319 10.02 8.27 -11.00
C ALA A 319 10.37 9.13 -12.22
N SER A 320 11.45 9.91 -12.16
CA SER A 320 11.98 10.59 -13.34
C SER A 320 12.66 9.62 -14.27
N THR A 321 12.47 9.82 -15.56
CA THR A 321 13.16 9.13 -16.65
C THR A 321 14.15 10.08 -17.30
N GLU A 322 15.03 9.56 -18.16
CA GLU A 322 16.01 10.38 -18.91
C GLU A 322 15.35 11.43 -19.82
N PHE A 323 14.10 11.18 -20.22
CA PHE A 323 13.31 12.05 -21.09
C PHE A 323 12.48 13.09 -20.31
N ASP A 324 12.35 12.94 -18.98
CA ASP A 324 11.59 13.88 -18.17
C ASP A 324 12.45 15.10 -17.81
N LEU A 325 11.98 16.30 -18.17
CA LEU A 325 12.62 17.56 -17.79
C LEU A 325 12.52 17.85 -16.28
N THR A 326 11.48 17.35 -15.62
CA THR A 326 11.18 17.64 -14.22
C THR A 326 11.40 16.43 -13.31
N ALA A 327 11.99 16.71 -12.14
CA ALA A 327 12.12 15.72 -11.08
C ALA A 327 10.74 15.37 -10.49
N LYS A 328 10.32 14.10 -10.55
CA LYS A 328 9.06 13.62 -10.00
C LYS A 328 9.21 12.30 -9.25
N ASN A 329 8.38 12.14 -8.23
CA ASN A 329 8.34 10.94 -7.40
C ASN A 329 7.19 10.04 -7.82
N ILE A 330 7.31 8.74 -7.55
CA ILE A 330 6.33 7.72 -7.96
C ILE A 330 4.95 7.92 -7.32
N THR A 331 4.90 8.67 -6.22
CA THR A 331 3.65 9.01 -5.55
C THR A 331 2.89 10.03 -6.40
N PRO A 332 1.68 9.69 -6.91
CA PRO A 332 0.93 10.63 -7.71
C PRO A 332 0.46 11.82 -6.89
N MET A 333 0.04 12.91 -7.55
CA MET A 333 -0.54 14.06 -6.85
C MET A 333 -1.71 13.64 -5.95
N GLY A 334 -1.65 14.02 -4.67
CA GLY A 334 -2.65 13.62 -3.66
C GLY A 334 -2.44 12.21 -3.08
N GLY A 335 -1.42 11.49 -3.52
CA GLY A 335 -1.10 10.13 -3.08
C GLY A 335 -1.91 9.05 -3.78
N PHE A 336 -1.53 7.79 -3.59
CA PHE A 336 -2.31 6.66 -4.10
C PHE A 336 -3.63 6.53 -3.33
N PRO A 337 -4.79 6.40 -3.99
CA PRO A 337 -6.05 6.48 -3.29
C PRO A 337 -6.24 5.35 -2.28
N HIS A 338 -6.65 5.68 -1.07
CA HIS A 338 -6.73 4.78 0.09
C HIS A 338 -5.41 4.10 0.50
N TYR A 339 -4.27 4.49 -0.07
CA TYR A 339 -2.95 4.02 0.33
C TYR A 339 -2.17 5.13 1.04
N GLY A 340 -2.03 6.28 0.38
CA GLY A 340 -1.17 7.39 0.78
C GLY A 340 0.06 7.49 -0.10
N GLU A 341 1.14 8.02 0.47
CA GLU A 341 2.43 8.19 -0.19
C GLU A 341 3.26 6.90 -0.12
N VAL A 342 4.06 6.66 -1.16
CA VAL A 342 5.11 5.62 -1.17
C VAL A 342 6.41 6.26 -0.66
N ARG A 343 6.95 5.73 0.45
CA ARG A 343 8.09 6.34 1.16
C ARG A 343 9.33 5.47 1.16
N ASN A 344 9.14 4.15 1.16
CA ASN A 344 10.21 3.17 1.09
C ASN A 344 10.52 2.80 -0.36
N ASP A 345 11.54 1.97 -0.56
CA ASP A 345 11.87 1.41 -1.87
C ASP A 345 10.63 0.78 -2.50
N TYR A 346 10.52 0.85 -3.82
CA TYR A 346 9.39 0.28 -4.52
C TYR A 346 9.83 -0.55 -5.73
N VAL A 347 9.00 -1.53 -6.06
CA VAL A 347 9.12 -2.34 -7.26
C VAL A 347 7.94 -2.02 -8.16
N MET A 348 8.24 -1.61 -9.38
CA MET A 348 7.27 -1.45 -10.46
C MET A 348 7.18 -2.77 -11.24
N ILE A 349 6.02 -3.42 -11.17
CA ILE A 349 5.77 -4.67 -11.90
C ILE A 349 4.80 -4.45 -13.06
N LYS A 350 5.04 -5.15 -14.17
CA LYS A 350 4.18 -5.14 -15.34
C LYS A 350 2.76 -5.60 -15.01
N GLY A 351 1.78 -4.81 -15.42
CA GLY A 351 0.37 -5.16 -15.40
C GLY A 351 -0.26 -5.14 -14.01
N CYS A 352 -1.34 -5.89 -13.88
CA CYS A 352 -2.06 -6.03 -12.62
C CYS A 352 -1.35 -6.99 -11.65
N CYS A 353 -1.74 -6.89 -10.39
CA CYS A 353 -1.35 -7.79 -9.32
C CYS A 353 -2.57 -8.11 -8.45
N MET A 354 -2.62 -9.31 -7.89
CA MET A 354 -3.71 -9.73 -7.01
C MET A 354 -3.84 -8.88 -5.74
N GLY A 355 -5.06 -8.85 -5.20
CA GLY A 355 -5.35 -8.20 -3.93
C GLY A 355 -5.68 -6.71 -4.05
N PRO A 356 -6.31 -6.13 -3.01
CA PRO A 356 -6.54 -4.69 -2.92
C PRO A 356 -5.24 -3.94 -2.57
N ARG A 357 -5.30 -2.60 -2.59
CA ARG A 357 -4.25 -1.74 -2.02
C ARG A 357 -4.03 -2.08 -0.53
N LYS A 358 -2.83 -1.80 0.00
CA LYS A 358 -2.37 -2.16 1.36
C LYS A 358 -2.25 -3.67 1.63
N ARG A 359 -2.44 -4.54 0.62
CA ARG A 359 -2.28 -5.99 0.77
C ARG A 359 -0.81 -6.36 0.72
N VAL A 360 -0.37 -7.20 1.66
CA VAL A 360 0.93 -7.87 1.58
C VAL A 360 0.95 -8.87 0.43
N ILE A 361 1.98 -8.79 -0.39
CA ILE A 361 2.23 -9.63 -1.55
C ILE A 361 3.66 -10.16 -1.43
N THR A 362 3.81 -11.46 -1.65
CA THR A 362 5.12 -12.11 -1.66
C THR A 362 5.62 -12.15 -3.09
N LEU A 363 6.76 -11.51 -3.33
CA LEU A 363 7.51 -11.59 -4.58
C LEU A 363 8.46 -12.78 -4.46
N ARG A 364 8.59 -13.58 -5.51
CA ARG A 364 9.49 -14.74 -5.57
C ARG A 364 10.21 -14.72 -6.91
N LYS A 365 11.48 -15.12 -6.94
CA LYS A 365 12.14 -15.42 -8.22
C LYS A 365 11.36 -16.51 -8.97
N THR A 366 11.44 -16.48 -10.29
CA THR A 366 10.72 -17.46 -11.12
C THR A 366 11.18 -18.89 -10.80
N LEU A 367 10.24 -19.84 -10.79
CA LEU A 367 10.59 -21.26 -10.56
C LEU A 367 11.39 -21.84 -11.72
N ILE A 368 11.06 -21.41 -12.93
CA ILE A 368 11.66 -21.85 -14.17
C ILE A 368 12.34 -20.63 -14.78
N PRO A 369 13.65 -20.70 -15.09
CA PRO A 369 14.35 -19.58 -15.72
C PRO A 369 13.70 -19.27 -17.06
N GLN A 370 13.39 -18.00 -17.29
CA GLN A 370 12.73 -17.56 -18.52
C GLN A 370 13.78 -17.27 -19.59
N VAL A 371 13.73 -18.03 -20.69
CA VAL A 371 14.72 -17.91 -21.79
C VAL A 371 14.23 -17.11 -22.99
N LYS A 372 12.91 -16.83 -23.07
CA LYS A 372 12.29 -16.12 -24.20
C LYS A 372 12.83 -14.70 -24.33
N THR A 373 13.01 -14.21 -25.56
CA THR A 373 13.49 -12.85 -25.85
C THR A 373 12.69 -11.77 -25.12
N ARG A 374 11.34 -11.88 -25.14
CA ARG A 374 10.44 -10.98 -24.40
C ARG A 374 10.72 -10.93 -22.89
N SER A 375 11.17 -12.05 -22.32
CA SER A 375 11.50 -12.13 -20.89
C SER A 375 12.85 -11.49 -20.59
N LYS A 376 13.82 -11.55 -21.51
CA LYS A 376 15.17 -10.97 -21.39
C LYS A 376 15.28 -9.51 -21.87
N GLU A 377 14.24 -8.97 -22.49
CA GLU A 377 14.16 -7.59 -23.00
C GLU A 377 14.58 -6.55 -21.93
N LYS A 378 15.56 -5.68 -22.20
CA LYS A 378 15.88 -4.59 -21.27
C LYS A 378 14.80 -3.51 -21.34
N ILE A 379 14.38 -2.95 -20.21
CA ILE A 379 13.28 -1.99 -20.17
C ILE A 379 13.83 -0.59 -19.96
N VAL A 380 13.74 0.23 -21.01
CA VAL A 380 13.95 1.68 -20.93
C VAL A 380 12.58 2.36 -20.81
N LEU A 381 12.38 3.14 -19.75
CA LEU A 381 11.13 3.87 -19.51
C LEU A 381 11.25 5.26 -20.12
N LYS A 382 10.26 5.65 -20.94
CA LYS A 382 10.17 7.00 -21.51
C LYS A 382 9.36 7.95 -20.63
N PHE A 383 8.32 7.44 -19.97
CA PHE A 383 7.45 8.25 -19.13
C PHE A 383 6.81 7.40 -18.05
N ILE A 384 6.69 7.98 -16.86
CA ILE A 384 5.89 7.44 -15.76
C ILE A 384 4.82 8.47 -15.41
N ASP A 385 3.57 8.04 -15.44
CA ASP A 385 2.44 8.90 -15.12
C ASP A 385 2.27 9.03 -13.60
N THR A 386 2.40 10.26 -13.09
CA THR A 386 2.25 10.64 -11.67
C THR A 386 1.05 11.58 -11.47
N SER A 387 0.18 11.68 -12.47
CA SER A 387 -1.09 12.40 -12.36
C SER A 387 -1.96 11.86 -11.22
N SER A 388 -2.81 12.74 -10.66
CA SER A 388 -3.77 12.38 -9.61
C SER A 388 -4.61 11.17 -10.02
N LYS A 389 -4.64 10.16 -9.15
CA LYS A 389 -5.52 8.97 -9.29
C LYS A 389 -6.83 9.12 -8.53
N PHE A 390 -7.05 10.28 -7.91
CA PHE A 390 -8.36 10.72 -7.45
C PHE A 390 -8.98 11.56 -8.57
N GLY A 391 -9.99 11.00 -9.25
CA GLY A 391 -10.58 11.62 -10.44
C GLY A 391 -9.67 11.52 -11.68
N HIS A 392 -9.73 12.52 -12.55
CA HIS A 392 -8.97 12.61 -13.80
C HIS A 392 -7.87 13.68 -13.67
N GLY A 393 -6.69 13.28 -13.21
CA GLY A 393 -5.56 14.19 -13.10
C GLY A 393 -4.98 14.57 -14.46
N ARG A 394 -4.81 15.87 -14.71
CA ARG A 394 -4.20 16.40 -15.95
C ARG A 394 -2.70 16.69 -15.82
N PHE A 395 -2.26 17.15 -14.66
CA PHE A 395 -0.86 17.54 -14.40
C PHE A 395 -0.06 16.41 -13.76
N GLN A 396 1.25 16.40 -14.00
CA GLN A 396 2.18 15.41 -13.44
C GLN A 396 2.78 15.87 -12.11
N THR A 397 3.06 17.16 -11.98
CA THR A 397 3.61 17.76 -10.76
C THR A 397 2.73 18.87 -10.20
N ARG A 398 2.92 19.17 -8.91
CA ARG A 398 2.24 20.32 -8.28
C ARG A 398 2.71 21.65 -8.85
N ALA A 399 4.00 21.75 -9.17
CA ALA A 399 4.60 22.94 -9.76
C ALA A 399 3.99 23.23 -11.14
N GLU A 400 3.89 22.21 -11.99
CA GLU A 400 3.22 22.31 -13.29
C GLU A 400 1.76 22.77 -13.13
N LYS A 401 1.00 22.15 -12.21
CA LYS A 401 -0.38 22.59 -11.92
C LYS A 401 -0.44 24.06 -11.51
N GLN A 402 0.45 24.51 -10.62
CA GLN A 402 0.47 25.90 -10.14
C GLN A 402 0.90 26.89 -11.22
N ALA A 403 1.79 26.48 -12.12
CA ALA A 403 2.21 27.31 -13.25
C ALA A 403 1.09 27.44 -14.31
N THR A 404 0.36 26.36 -14.59
CA THR A 404 -0.73 26.39 -15.58
C THR A 404 -2.02 26.99 -15.04
N MET A 405 -2.39 26.66 -13.80
CA MET A 405 -3.57 27.23 -13.16
C MET A 405 -3.18 28.56 -12.51
N VAL A 406 -3.46 29.66 -13.20
CA VAL A 406 -3.49 31.01 -12.60
C VAL A 406 -4.34 30.96 -11.33
N SER A 407 -3.99 31.74 -10.31
CA SER A 407 -4.63 31.78 -8.98
C SER A 407 -6.11 32.15 -9.03
N LEU A 408 -6.94 31.22 -9.51
CA LEU A 408 -8.38 31.29 -9.43
C LEU A 408 -8.73 30.90 -7.99
N SER A 409 -8.98 31.91 -7.15
CA SER A 409 -9.27 31.85 -5.70
C SER A 409 -8.09 31.52 -4.76
N LYS A 410 -7.16 32.47 -4.60
CA LYS A 410 -6.76 32.92 -3.25
C LYS A 410 -7.38 34.31 -3.05
N TYR A 411 -8.71 34.39 -2.97
CA TYR A 411 -9.33 35.56 -2.39
C TYR A 411 -9.06 35.52 -0.89
N SER A 412 -8.04 36.29 -0.49
CA SER A 412 -7.92 37.02 0.78
C SER A 412 -8.52 36.38 2.05
N CYS A 413 -7.70 35.61 2.76
CA CYS A 413 -7.64 35.73 4.22
C CYS A 413 -6.24 36.27 4.56
N ILE A 414 -6.06 37.56 4.37
CA ILE A 414 -4.88 38.27 4.87
C ILE A 414 -5.17 38.52 6.36
N ASN A 415 -4.55 37.74 7.24
CA ASN A 415 -4.51 38.07 8.66
C ASN A 415 -3.56 39.27 8.83
N PHE A 416 -4.11 40.48 8.86
CA PHE A 416 -3.40 41.65 9.37
C PHE A 416 -3.44 41.60 10.90
N VAL A 417 -2.31 41.29 11.54
CA VAL A 417 -2.09 41.57 12.96
C VAL A 417 -1.67 43.03 13.04
N ILE A 418 -2.58 43.91 13.47
CA ILE A 418 -2.21 45.29 13.79
C ILE A 418 -1.86 45.34 15.28
N LEU A 419 -0.58 45.49 15.58
CA LEU A 419 -0.08 45.97 16.86
C LEU A 419 -0.22 47.50 16.86
N GLY A 420 -1.14 48.04 17.66
CA GLY A 420 -1.33 49.49 17.79
C GLY A 420 -1.85 49.85 19.17
N SER A 421 -1.06 50.67 19.88
CA SER A 421 -1.27 51.14 21.24
C SER A 421 -2.54 51.97 21.39
N PHE A 422 -3.34 51.70 22.44
CA PHE A 422 -4.50 52.51 22.81
C PHE A 422 -4.06 53.65 23.74
N GLU A 423 -4.17 54.91 23.29
CA GLU A 423 -4.14 56.07 24.18
C GLU A 423 -5.46 56.86 24.14
N LYS A 424 -5.94 57.16 25.35
CA LYS A 424 -6.98 58.13 25.76
C LYS A 424 -8.45 57.78 25.46
N VAL A 425 -9.10 57.29 26.51
CA VAL A 425 -10.56 57.18 26.67
C VAL A 425 -11.06 58.40 27.44
N CYS A 426 -11.91 59.24 26.83
CA CYS A 426 -12.73 60.21 27.56
C CYS A 426 -14.18 59.69 27.63
N ARG A 427 -14.76 59.69 28.84
CA ARG A 427 -16.16 59.33 29.13
C ARG A 427 -17.02 60.59 29.17
N THR A 428 -18.16 60.58 28.50
CA THR A 428 -19.35 61.36 28.88
C THR A 428 -20.61 60.50 28.71
N ARG A 429 -21.64 60.87 29.50
CA ARG A 429 -22.90 60.14 29.72
C ARG A 429 -23.75 60.09 28.43
N GLU A 430 -24.55 59.04 28.33
CA GLU A 430 -25.41 58.66 27.19
C GLU A 430 -24.67 57.89 26.08
N GLY A 431 -25.05 56.61 25.94
CA GLY A 431 -24.22 55.54 25.39
C GLY A 431 -24.14 55.48 23.87
N CYS A 432 -23.48 56.46 23.24
CA CYS A 432 -23.05 56.37 21.84
C CYS A 432 -21.52 56.57 21.75
N ARG A 433 -20.81 55.54 21.29
CA ARG A 433 -19.37 55.64 20.95
C ARG A 433 -19.25 55.96 19.47
N ILE A 434 -18.77 57.16 19.15
CA ILE A 434 -18.43 57.58 17.79
C ILE A 434 -16.94 57.30 17.58
N ILE A 435 -16.60 56.51 16.56
CA ILE A 435 -15.22 56.32 16.08
C ILE A 435 -15.15 56.95 14.69
N VAL A 436 -14.36 58.02 14.55
CA VAL A 436 -14.08 58.68 13.26
C VAL A 436 -12.75 58.13 12.74
N ILE A 437 -12.75 57.52 11.55
CA ILE A 437 -11.53 57.08 10.85
C ILE A 437 -11.44 57.83 9.51
N PRO A 438 -10.32 58.50 9.19
CA PRO A 438 -10.14 59.17 7.91
C PRO A 438 -9.93 58.15 6.78
N TYR A 439 -10.61 58.41 5.65
CA TYR A 439 -10.59 57.56 4.46
C TYR A 439 -9.24 57.61 3.73
N ASN A 440 -8.60 56.45 3.58
CA ASN A 440 -7.99 56.07 2.30
C ASN A 440 -7.90 54.54 2.18
N LYS A 441 -8.79 54.00 1.33
CA LYS A 441 -8.86 52.63 0.77
C LYS A 441 -8.41 51.46 1.65
N ILE A 442 -9.21 51.08 2.65
CA ILE A 442 -9.21 49.71 3.22
C ILE A 442 -10.64 49.31 3.62
N VAL A 443 -11.16 48.21 3.07
CA VAL A 443 -12.41 47.57 3.54
C VAL A 443 -12.06 46.70 4.75
N VAL A 444 -12.55 47.06 5.93
CA VAL A 444 -12.33 46.34 7.19
C VAL A 444 -13.60 45.55 7.54
N GLU A 445 -13.55 44.22 7.50
CA GLU A 445 -14.55 43.37 8.16
C GLU A 445 -14.16 43.19 9.63
N ILE A 446 -14.94 43.75 10.55
CA ILE A 446 -14.77 43.54 12.00
C ILE A 446 -15.70 42.41 12.43
N VAL A 447 -15.14 41.26 12.81
CA VAL A 447 -15.89 40.18 13.47
C VAL A 447 -15.73 40.35 14.98
N PHE A 448 -16.82 40.72 15.67
CA PHE A 448 -16.85 40.72 17.13
C PHE A 448 -17.03 39.29 17.66
N PHE A 449 -16.06 38.78 18.41
CA PHE A 449 -16.25 37.64 19.31
C PHE A 449 -16.58 38.16 20.71
N TYR A 450 -17.83 38.02 21.14
CA TYR A 450 -18.18 38.18 22.55
C TYR A 450 -17.76 36.92 23.33
N TYR A 451 -16.81 37.07 24.24
CA TYR A 451 -16.57 36.08 25.30
C TYR A 451 -17.31 36.53 26.56
N ALA A 452 -18.36 35.80 26.93
CA ALA A 452 -18.95 35.89 28.27
C ALA A 452 -18.30 34.80 29.12
N ILE A 453 -17.41 35.18 30.03
CA ILE A 453 -16.94 34.30 31.11
C ILE A 453 -18.04 34.31 32.17
N SER A 454 -18.83 33.24 32.20
CA SER A 454 -19.71 32.91 33.32
C SER A 454 -19.49 31.44 33.63
N THR A 455 -19.24 31.16 34.90
CA THR A 455 -19.04 29.82 35.44
C THR A 455 -20.26 28.95 35.14
N ASN A 456 -19.99 27.68 34.81
CA ASN A 456 -20.92 26.57 34.67
C ASN A 456 -21.69 26.41 33.33
N TRP A 457 -21.37 25.29 32.66
CA TRP A 457 -22.07 24.58 31.57
C TRP A 457 -21.96 25.12 30.12
N VAL A 458 -21.42 24.27 29.24
CA VAL A 458 -21.18 24.52 27.80
C VAL A 458 -22.32 23.94 26.97
N HIS A 459 -23.06 24.79 26.24
CA HIS A 459 -23.84 24.39 25.07
C HIS A 459 -23.54 25.33 23.89
N PHE A 460 -23.18 24.72 22.75
CA PHE A 460 -22.78 25.39 21.51
C PHE A 460 -24.01 25.59 20.62
N VAL A 461 -24.44 26.82 20.36
CA VAL A 461 -25.49 27.14 19.37
C VAL A 461 -24.96 28.20 18.41
N SER A 462 -24.74 27.81 17.16
CA SER A 462 -24.38 28.71 16.07
C SER A 462 -25.64 29.12 15.30
N ASN A 463 -26.12 30.36 15.47
CA ASN A 463 -27.12 30.95 14.58
C ASN A 463 -26.43 31.93 13.62
N LEU A 464 -26.57 31.68 12.32
CA LEU A 464 -26.15 32.55 11.23
C LEU A 464 -27.30 33.50 10.88
N CYS A 465 -27.16 34.80 11.14
CA CYS A 465 -28.02 35.82 10.55
C CYS A 465 -27.40 36.33 9.23
N LYS A 466 -28.19 36.38 8.15
CA LYS A 466 -27.83 37.06 6.90
C LYS A 466 -28.13 38.54 7.02
N LEU A 467 -27.15 39.39 6.72
CA LEU A 467 -27.33 40.84 6.54
C LEU A 467 -27.23 41.16 5.03
N SER A 468 -28.21 41.85 4.48
CA SER A 468 -28.14 42.47 3.15
C SER A 468 -27.85 43.97 3.33
N ILE A 469 -26.88 44.49 2.59
CA ILE A 469 -26.53 45.92 2.56
C ILE A 469 -26.87 46.45 1.16
N CYS A 470 -27.75 47.46 1.09
CA CYS A 470 -27.91 48.30 -0.10
C CYS A 470 -27.02 49.54 0.07
N MET A 471 -26.24 49.87 -0.96
CA MET A 471 -25.46 51.11 -1.01
C MET A 471 -26.24 52.18 -1.77
N THR A 472 -26.37 53.37 -1.17
CA THR A 472 -26.60 54.62 -1.90
C THR A 472 -25.59 55.65 -1.43
N ASP A 473 -25.09 56.44 -2.37
CA ASP A 473 -24.04 57.42 -2.15
C ASP A 473 -24.48 58.48 -1.13
N SER A 474 -23.60 58.75 -0.17
CA SER A 474 -23.76 59.69 0.96
C SER A 474 -24.54 59.14 2.17
N ALA A 475 -23.78 58.58 3.13
CA ALA A 475 -24.16 58.13 4.48
C ALA A 475 -24.69 56.69 4.64
N VAL A 476 -24.15 56.00 5.64
CA VAL A 476 -24.61 54.67 6.11
C VAL A 476 -25.47 54.88 7.36
N LEU A 477 -26.78 54.62 7.24
CA LEU A 477 -27.71 54.58 8.37
C LEU A 477 -27.80 53.13 8.88
N LEU A 478 -27.48 52.88 10.15
CA LEU A 478 -27.65 51.57 10.80
C LEU A 478 -28.92 51.56 11.64
N GLN A 479 -29.98 50.91 11.16
CA GLN A 479 -31.20 50.66 11.93
C GLN A 479 -31.22 49.20 12.40
N VAL A 480 -31.21 48.98 13.71
CA VAL A 480 -31.32 47.65 14.32
C VAL A 480 -32.80 47.40 14.65
N ASN A 481 -33.50 46.60 13.84
CA ASN A 481 -34.85 46.14 14.17
C ASN A 481 -34.78 44.79 14.89
N CYS A 482 -35.23 44.78 16.15
CA CYS A 482 -35.34 43.60 16.99
C CYS A 482 -36.77 43.03 16.86
N MET A 483 -36.97 41.93 16.14
CA MET A 483 -38.27 41.25 16.08
C MET A 483 -38.31 40.09 17.08
N ARG A 484 -39.07 40.29 18.17
CA ARG A 484 -39.62 39.24 19.03
C ARG A 484 -41.06 38.96 18.59
N ASN A 485 -41.38 37.70 18.27
CA ASN A 485 -42.56 36.94 18.75
C ASN A 485 -43.11 35.86 17.77
N LEU A 486 -43.06 34.59 18.25
CA LEU A 486 -44.04 33.47 18.17
C LEU A 486 -44.38 32.79 16.82
N PRO A 487 -44.93 31.53 16.80
CA PRO A 487 -44.69 30.32 17.60
C PRO A 487 -44.35 29.06 16.74
N ILE A 488 -43.89 27.99 17.40
CA ILE A 488 -43.51 26.69 16.81
C ILE A 488 -44.72 25.72 16.85
N LEU A 489 -45.11 25.17 15.68
CA LEU A 489 -45.99 24.01 15.55
C LEU A 489 -45.18 22.71 15.69
N ILE A 490 -45.56 21.87 16.65
CA ILE A 490 -45.04 20.52 16.86
C ILE A 490 -46.02 19.54 16.21
N TYR A 491 -45.54 18.63 15.38
CA TYR A 491 -46.27 17.42 15.02
C TYR A 491 -45.39 16.19 15.29
N ASP A 492 -45.87 15.37 16.23
CA ASP A 492 -45.36 14.06 16.61
C ASP A 492 -45.85 12.99 15.60
N GLY A 493 -45.03 11.96 15.36
CA GLY A 493 -45.40 10.85 14.48
C GLY A 493 -44.56 9.60 14.72
N ARG A 494 -45.01 8.77 15.65
CA ARG A 494 -44.49 7.42 15.94
C ARG A 494 -45.02 6.39 14.94
N TYR A 495 -44.26 5.31 14.78
CA TYR A 495 -44.70 4.02 14.25
C TYR A 495 -45.82 3.42 15.12
N PHE A 496 -46.87 2.85 14.49
CA PHE A 496 -47.51 1.57 14.85
C PHE A 496 -48.31 1.01 13.66
N GLU A 497 -48.28 -0.33 13.56
CA GLU A 497 -48.83 -1.30 12.57
C GLU A 497 -48.23 -1.37 11.15
#